data_AF-A0A1W9SIN7-F1
#
_entry.id   AF-A0A1W9SIN7-F1
#
_cell.length_a   1.000
_cell.length_b   1.000
_cell.length_c   1.000
_cell.angle_alpha   90.00
_cell.angle_beta   90.00
_cell.angle_gamma   90.00
#
_symmetry.space_group_name_H-M   'P 1'
#
loop_
_entity.id
_entity.type
_entity.pdbx_description
1 polymer ?
#
loop_
_entity_poly.entity_id
_entity_poly.type
_entity_poly.pdbx_seq_one_letter_code
_entity_poly.pdbx_strand_id
1 'polypeptide(L)' 'MELNKINEKIIGCGIEVHKKLGAGLLQSIYESALCIELSLNYSQTLIKNMMNNAG' A
#
# COMPACT_ATOMS: atom_id res chain seq x y z
N MET A 1 13.06 -12.84 6.20
CA MET A 1 13.95 -11.67 5.99
C MET A 1 13.49 -10.77 4.82
N GLU A 2 12.91 -11.32 3.73
CA GLU A 2 12.30 -10.53 2.63
C GLU A 2 10.84 -10.11 2.88
N LEU A 3 10.01 -11.01 3.46
CA LEU A 3 8.60 -10.74 3.74
C LEU A 3 8.40 -9.49 4.62
N ASN A 4 9.25 -9.31 5.63
CA ASN A 4 9.19 -8.16 6.53
C ASN A 4 9.37 -6.84 5.77
N LYS A 5 10.27 -6.81 4.77
CA LYS A 5 10.52 -5.61 3.96
C LYS A 5 9.33 -5.27 3.06
N ILE A 6 8.66 -6.28 2.52
CA ILE A 6 7.44 -6.06 1.71
C ILE A 6 6.32 -5.53 2.60
N ASN A 7 6.11 -6.14 3.77
CA ASN A 7 5.08 -5.71 4.70
C ASN A 7 5.34 -4.29 5.22
N GLU A 8 6.58 -3.96 5.58
CA GLU A 8 6.98 -2.60 5.99
C GLU A 8 6.64 -1.55 4.92
N LYS A 9 6.83 -1.86 3.63
CA LYS A 9 6.50 -0.96 2.53
C LYS A 9 4.98 -0.74 2.40
N ILE A 10 4.19 -1.81 2.49
CA ILE A 10 2.73 -1.74 2.42
C ILE A 10 2.19 -0.94 3.61
N ILE A 11 2.68 -1.24 4.82
CA ILE A 11 2.30 -0.54 6.05
C ILE A 11 2.68 0.94 5.95
N GLY A 12 3.88 1.26 5.46
CA GLY A 12 4.32 2.64 5.24
C GLY A 12 3.39 3.41 4.30
N CYS A 13 3.00 2.81 3.17
CA CYS A 13 2.04 3.43 2.25
C CYS A 13 0.66 3.61 2.90
N GLY A 14 0.19 2.64 3.69
CA GLY A 14 -1.06 2.76 4.43
C GLY A 14 -1.05 3.91 5.45
N ILE A 15 0.08 4.10 6.14
CA ILE A 15 0.28 5.22 7.07
C ILE A 15 0.22 6.56 6.33
N GLU A 16 0.89 6.69 5.17
CA GLU A 16 0.86 7.92 4.37
C GLU A 16 -0.54 8.24 3.83
N VAL A 17 -1.28 7.22 3.38
CA VAL A 17 -2.70 7.39 3.00
C VAL A 17 -3.52 7.90 4.17
N HIS A 18 -3.39 7.29 5.36
CA HIS A 18 -4.14 7.71 6.53
C HIS A 18 -3.80 9.14 6.98
N LYS A 19 -2.52 9.54 6.92
CA LYS A 19 -2.08 10.91 7.21
C LYS A 19 -2.69 11.92 6.24
N LYS A 20 -2.78 11.59 4.95
CA LYS A 20 -3.32 12.48 3.91
C LYS A 20 -4.84 12.60 3.97
N LEU A 21 -5.53 11.49 4.21
CA LEU A 21 -6.99 11.43 4.12
C LEU A 21 -7.71 11.64 5.45
N GLY A 22 -7.11 11.25 6.58
CA GLY A 22 -7.77 11.21 7.87
C GLY A 22 -8.84 10.10 8.00
N ALA A 23 -9.39 9.93 9.20
CA ALA A 23 -10.38 8.90 9.49
C ALA A 23 -11.78 9.23 8.94
N GLY A 24 -12.64 8.20 8.81
CA GLY A 24 -14.07 8.37 8.51
C GLY A 24 -14.47 8.25 7.03
N LEU A 25 -13.54 7.92 6.14
CA LEU A 25 -13.84 7.64 4.74
C LEU A 25 -14.17 6.16 4.51
N LEU A 26 -14.82 5.87 3.39
CA LEU A 26 -15.13 4.51 2.96
C LEU A 26 -13.86 3.71 2.67
N GLN A 27 -13.93 2.40 2.93
CA GLN A 27 -12.84 1.47 2.63
C GLN A 27 -12.39 1.53 1.17
N SER A 28 -13.32 1.65 0.21
CA SER A 28 -12.99 1.75 -1.22
C SER A 28 -12.13 2.96 -1.56
N ILE A 29 -12.27 4.06 -0.81
CA ILE A 29 -11.43 5.25 -0.97
C ILE A 29 -10.02 4.95 -0.45
N TYR A 30 -9.92 4.30 0.72
CA TYR A 30 -8.64 3.88 1.28
C TYR A 30 -7.90 2.90 0.37
N GLU A 31 -8.59 1.91 -0.20
CA GLU A 31 -8.02 0.95 -1.16
C GLU A 31 -7.50 1.65 -2.42
N SER A 32 -8.31 2.54 -3.00
CA SER A 32 -7.92 3.31 -4.19
C SER A 32 -6.70 4.20 -3.92
N ALA A 33 -6.69 4.88 -2.78
CA ALA A 33 -5.57 5.73 -2.38
C ALA A 33 -4.30 4.91 -2.10
N LEU A 34 -4.43 3.72 -1.50
CA LEU A 34 -3.31 2.81 -1.28
C LEU A 34 -2.72 2.31 -2.60
N CYS A 35 -3.54 1.95 -3.58
CA CYS A 35 -3.08 1.59 -4.93
C CYS A 35 -2.28 2.72 -5.59
N ILE A 36 -2.75 3.97 -5.44
CA ILE A 36 -2.04 5.15 -5.95
C ILE A 36 -0.70 5.32 -5.22
N GLU A 37 -0.68 5.30 -3.89
CA GLU A 37 0.54 5.48 -3.09
C GLU A 37 1.59 4.39 -3.40
N LEU A 38 1.16 3.13 -3.54
CA LEU A 38 2.05 2.04 -3.94
C LEU A 38 2.62 2.28 -5.35
N SER A 39 1.81 2.77 -6.29
CA SER A 39 2.23 3.07 -7.67
C SER A 39 3.21 4.24 -7.77
N LEU A 40 3.11 5.21 -6.85
CA LEU A 40 4.05 6.34 -6.80
C LEU A 40 5.43 5.93 -6.26
N ASN A 41 5.47 4.97 -5.33
CA ASN A 41 6.70 4.60 -4.64
C ASN A 41 7.39 3.35 -5.22
N TYR A 42 6.69 2.52 -6.00
CA TYR A 42 7.20 1.23 -6.46
C TYR A 42 6.88 0.92 -7.92
N SER A 43 7.74 0.12 -8.56
CA SER A 43 7.54 -0.31 -9.94
C SER A 43 6.40 -1.35 -10.04
N GLN A 44 5.76 -1.42 -11.21
CA GLN A 44 4.64 -2.36 -11.45
C GLN A 44 5.01 -3.82 -11.24
N THR A 45 6.25 -4.21 -11.54
CA THR A 45 6.76 -5.56 -11.26
C THR A 45 6.83 -5.82 -9.76
N LEU A 46 7.30 -4.85 -8.99
CA LEU A 46 7.37 -4.97 -7.54
C LEU A 46 5.96 -4.98 -6.93
N ILE A 47 5.04 -4.14 -7.39
CA ILE A 47 3.65 -4.11 -6.92
C ILE A 47 2.96 -5.45 -7.15
N LYS A 48 3.09 -6.03 -8.35
CA LYS A 48 2.57 -7.38 -8.63
C LYS A 48 3.15 -8.42 -7.67
N ASN A 49 4.46 -8.38 -7.41
CA ASN A 49 5.09 -9.29 -6.47
C ASN A 49 4.63 -9.07 -5.01
N MET A 50 4.31 -7.83 -4.62
CA MET A 50 3.73 -7.51 -3.31
C MET A 50 2.29 -8.03 -3.19
N MET A 51 1.49 -7.94 -4.25
CA MET A 51 0.09 -8.40 -4.26
C MET A 51 -0.05 -9.93 -4.37
N ASN A 52 0.82 -10.60 -5.13
CA ASN A 52 0.76 -12.05 -5.36
C ASN A 52 1.21 -12.89 -4.16
N ASN A 53 1.85 -12.29 -3.15
CA ASN A 53 2.29 -12.98 -1.93
C ASN A 53 1.31 -12.83 -0.76
N ALA A 54 0.11 -12.27 -0.99
CA ALA A 54 -0.91 -12.10 0.04
C ALA A 54 -1.82 -13.34 0.23
N GLY A 55 -1.41 -14.51 -0.29
CA GLY A 55 -2.13 -15.79 -0.21
C GLY A 55 -1.40 -16.82 0.64
#